data_AF-A0A7V9TXJ0-F1
#
_entry.id   AF-A0A7V9TXJ0-F1
#
_cell.length_a   1.000
_cell.length_b   1.000
_cell.length_c   1.000
_cell.angle_alpha   90.00
_cell.angle_beta   90.00
_cell.angle_gamma   90.00
#
_symmetry.space_group_name_H-M   'P 1'
#
loop_
_entity.id
_entity.type
_entity.pdbx_description
1 polymer ?
#
loop_
_entity_poly.entity_id
_entity_poly.type
_entity_poly.pdbx_seq_one_letter_code
_entity_poly.pdbx_strand_id
1 'polypeptide(L)' 'MDLALPEIDGFAATVRIRSHEDLHDVPIIAISAYGELGVDDQLKTDPHPAGFSAYLPKPFAPEKLLNLVHLYLPKSGRI' A
#
# COMPACT_ATOMS: atom_id res chain seq x y z
N MET A 1 2.67 -0.01 -3.39
CA MET A 1 1.89 -0.37 -4.57
C MET A 1 1.37 0.89 -5.20
N ASP A 2 1.75 1.19 -6.43
CA ASP A 2 1.08 2.23 -7.20
C ASP A 2 -0.26 1.66 -7.68
N LEU A 3 -1.35 2.42 -7.58
CA LEU A 3 -2.64 1.99 -8.14
C LEU A 3 -2.70 2.24 -9.65
N ALA A 4 -2.02 3.30 -10.11
CA ALA A 4 -1.95 3.70 -11.51
C ALA A 4 -0.75 3.06 -12.21
N LEU A 5 -0.73 1.73 -12.28
CA LEU A 5 0.31 0.97 -12.98
C LEU A 5 -0.01 0.83 -14.49
N PRO A 6 1.00 0.82 -15.37
CA PRO A 6 0.80 0.41 -16.75
C PRO A 6 0.55 -1.11 -16.81
N GLU A 7 -0.30 -1.54 -17.75
CA GLU A 7 -0.65 -2.93 -18.06
C GLU A 7 -1.57 -3.66 -17.05
N ILE A 8 -1.31 -3.57 -15.75
CA ILE A 8 -2.14 -4.16 -14.70
C ILE A 8 -2.48 -3.12 -13.65
N ASP A 9 -3.67 -3.19 -13.04
CA ASP A 9 -4.00 -2.31 -11.93
C ASP A 9 -3.30 -2.75 -10.63
N GLY A 10 -3.09 -1.81 -9.70
CA GLY A 10 -2.42 -2.09 -8.42
C GLY A 10 -3.20 -3.02 -7.48
N PHE A 11 -4.52 -3.18 -7.67
CA PHE A 11 -5.33 -4.14 -6.90
C PHE A 11 -5.04 -5.56 -7.36
N ALA A 12 -5.03 -5.83 -8.66
CA ALA A 12 -4.68 -7.10 -9.26
C ALA A 12 -3.25 -7.51 -8.91
N ALA A 13 -2.30 -6.56 -8.92
CA ALA A 13 -0.94 -6.80 -8.45
C ALA A 13 -0.91 -7.22 -6.97
N THR A 14 -1.70 -6.55 -6.13
CA THR A 14 -1.83 -6.88 -4.70
C THR A 14 -2.43 -8.27 -4.47
N VAL A 15 -3.49 -8.63 -5.20
CA VAL A 15 -4.09 -9.97 -5.14
C VAL A 15 -3.06 -11.05 -5.49
N ARG A 16 -2.25 -10.83 -6.55
CA ARG A 16 -1.17 -11.75 -6.91
C ARG A 16 -0.13 -11.87 -5.80
N ILE A 17 0.31 -10.76 -5.20
CA ILE A 17 1.26 -10.78 -4.09
C ILE A 17 0.69 -11.58 -2.90
N ARG A 18 -0.58 -11.32 -2.52
CA ARG A 18 -1.24 -12.04 -1.42
C ARG A 18 -1.46 -13.52 -1.70
N SER A 19 -1.50 -13.94 -2.97
CA SER A 19 -1.60 -15.36 -3.34
C SER A 19 -0.28 -16.14 -3.18
N HIS A 20 0.85 -15.46 -3.01
CA HIS A 20 2.14 -16.10 -2.74
C HIS A 20 2.32 -16.32 -1.23
N GLU A 21 2.47 -17.58 -0.80
CA GLU A 21 2.61 -17.93 0.63
C GLU A 21 3.74 -17.16 1.32
N ASP A 22 4.91 -17.07 0.67
CA ASP A 22 6.08 -16.37 1.22
C ASP A 22 5.91 -14.85 1.33
N LEU A 23 4.97 -14.27 0.58
CA LEU A 23 4.73 -12.83 0.54
C LEU A 23 3.41 -12.44 1.22
N HIS A 24 2.65 -13.42 1.71
CA HIS A 24 1.31 -13.23 2.23
C HIS A 24 1.26 -12.17 3.34
N ASP A 25 2.27 -12.11 4.20
CA ASP A 25 2.32 -11.20 5.35
C ASP A 25 3.15 -9.93 5.09
N VAL A 26 3.73 -9.77 3.89
CA VAL A 26 4.51 -8.58 3.56
C VAL A 26 3.61 -7.35 3.58
N PRO A 27 3.96 -6.27 4.30
CA PRO A 27 3.16 -5.05 4.31
C PRO A 27 3.11 -4.39 2.93
N ILE A 28 1.91 -4.01 2.47
CA ILE A 28 1.71 -3.34 1.18
C ILE A 28 1.08 -1.98 1.42
N ILE A 29 1.81 -0.91 1.10
CA ILE A 29 1.29 0.47 1.18
C ILE A 29 0.73 0.85 -0.20
N ALA A 30 -0.57 1.12 -0.30
CA ALA A 30 -1.20 1.65 -1.50
C ALA A 30 -0.86 3.12 -1.70
N ILE A 31 -0.60 3.50 -2.94
CA ILE A 31 -0.26 4.86 -3.36
C ILE A 31 -1.08 5.19 -4.61
N SER A 32 -1.94 6.21 -4.57
CA SER A 32 -2.77 6.65 -5.71
C SER A 32 -2.46 8.09 -6.09
N ALA A 33 -2.94 8.56 -7.24
CA ALA A 33 -3.05 9.99 -7.56
C ALA A 33 -4.49 10.46 -7.35
N TYR A 34 -4.69 11.71 -6.89
CA TYR A 34 -6.02 12.34 -6.84
C TYR A 34 -6.74 12.16 -8.18
N GLY A 35 -7.81 11.35 -8.22
CA GLY A 35 -8.60 11.19 -9.45
C GLY A 35 -9.37 9.89 -9.61
N GLU A 36 -9.01 8.82 -8.89
CA GLU A 36 -9.82 7.58 -8.89
C GLU A 36 -11.03 7.75 -7.96
N LEU A 37 -11.99 8.58 -8.40
CA LEU A 37 -13.24 8.92 -7.70
C LEU A 37 -13.89 7.68 -7.08
N GLY A 38 -13.86 7.61 -5.75
CA GLY A 38 -14.49 6.55 -4.95
C GLY A 38 -13.51 5.54 -4.33
N VAL A 39 -12.39 5.24 -4.99
CA VAL A 39 -11.37 4.31 -4.46
C VAL A 39 -10.64 4.94 -3.28
N ASP A 40 -10.30 6.21 -3.42
CA ASP A 40 -9.59 7.00 -2.42
C ASP A 40 -10.32 7.06 -1.07
N ASP A 41 -11.64 7.21 -1.08
CA ASP A 41 -12.43 7.34 0.14
C ASP A 41 -12.58 6.02 0.88
N GLN A 42 -12.67 4.90 0.14
CA GLN A 42 -12.64 3.56 0.71
C GLN A 42 -11.28 3.28 1.36
N LEU A 43 -10.17 3.54 0.64
CA LEU A 43 -8.82 3.30 1.15
C LEU A 43 -8.42 4.23 2.29
N LYS A 44 -8.95 5.46 2.35
CA LYS A 44 -8.81 6.36 3.50
C LYS A 44 -9.54 5.85 4.74
N THR A 45 -10.67 5.15 4.55
CA THR A 45 -11.48 4.62 5.64
C THR A 45 -10.88 3.33 6.18
N ASP A 46 -10.66 2.35 5.31
CA ASP A 46 -10.02 1.08 5.65
C ASP A 46 -9.35 0.45 4.42
N PRO A 47 -8.01 0.39 4.36
CA PRO A 47 -7.30 -0.24 3.25
C PRO A 47 -7.20 -1.78 3.36
N HIS A 48 -7.49 -2.38 4.52
CA HIS A 48 -7.28 -3.81 4.77
C HIS A 48 -8.15 -4.74 3.90
N PRO A 49 -9.44 -4.46 3.64
CA PRO A 49 -10.27 -5.30 2.78
C PRO A 49 -9.75 -5.42 1.34
N ALA A 50 -9.00 -4.43 0.87
CA ALA A 50 -8.34 -4.43 -0.44
C ALA A 50 -6.96 -5.12 -0.43
N GLY A 51 -6.53 -5.66 0.72
CA GLY A 51 -5.24 -6.33 0.87
C GLY A 51 -4.07 -5.37 1.13
N PHE A 52 -4.34 -4.09 1.42
CA PHE A 52 -3.34 -3.09 1.72
C PHE A 52 -3.21 -2.88 3.23
N SER A 53 -1.98 -2.67 3.70
CA SER A 53 -1.69 -2.38 5.10
C SER A 53 -1.88 -0.90 5.42
N ALA A 54 -1.61 -0.02 4.46
CA ALA A 54 -1.78 1.42 4.59
C ALA A 54 -2.07 2.05 3.22
N TYR A 55 -2.52 3.29 3.25
CA TYR A 55 -2.82 4.10 2.06
C TYR A 55 -2.15 5.48 2.15
N LEU A 56 -1.58 5.95 1.03
CA LEU A 56 -0.91 7.25 0.92
C LEU A 56 -1.26 7.95 -0.42
N PRO A 57 -2.12 8.98 -0.43
CA PRO A 57 -2.47 9.72 -1.64
C PRO A 57 -1.31 10.61 -2.14
N LYS A 58 -1.08 10.65 -3.46
CA LYS A 58 -0.20 11.62 -4.12
C LYS A 58 -0.97 12.93 -4.40
N PRO A 59 -0.35 14.11 -4.26
CA PRO A 59 1.03 14.31 -3.78
C PRO A 59 1.14 14.10 -2.26
N PHE A 60 2.26 13.51 -1.83
CA PHE A 60 2.64 13.36 -0.43
C PHE A 60 4.05 13.91 -0.19
N ALA A 61 4.30 14.36 1.04
CA ALA A 61 5.65 14.73 1.46
C ALA A 61 6.50 13.46 1.68
N PRO A 62 7.79 13.45 1.31
CA PRO A 62 8.66 12.29 1.52
C PRO A 62 8.68 11.77 2.96
N GLU A 63 8.57 12.64 3.97
CA GLU A 63 8.56 12.20 5.37
C GLU A 63 7.35 11.31 5.69
N LYS A 64 6.20 11.53 5.05
CA LYS A 64 5.01 10.69 5.26
C LYS A 64 5.26 9.26 4.82
N LEU A 65 5.92 9.07 3.67
CA LEU A 65 6.27 7.74 3.18
C LEU A 65 7.30 7.08 4.11
N LEU A 66 8.34 7.81 4.52
CA LEU A 66 9.34 7.28 5.44
C LEU A 66 8.74 6.85 6.77
N ASN A 67 7.79 7.61 7.32
CA ASN A 67 7.09 7.26 8.56
C ASN A 67 6.30 5.95 8.41
N LEU A 68 5.60 5.75 7.29
CA LEU A 68 4.90 4.49 7.02
C LEU A 68 5.89 3.34 6.88
N VAL A 69 7.00 3.52 6.16
CA VAL A 69 8.02 2.47 6.03
C VAL A 69 8.58 2.08 7.40
N HIS A 70 8.94 3.04 8.24
CA HIS A 70 9.42 2.76 9.60
C HIS A 70 8.38 2.09 10.51
N LEU A 71 7.09 2.35 10.30
CA LEU A 71 6.02 1.69 11.04
C LEU A 71 5.97 0.18 10.75
N TYR A 72 6.25 -0.22 9.51
CA TYR A 72 6.15 -1.61 9.05
C TYR A 72 7.49 -2.36 9.02
N LEU A 73 8.62 -1.65 9.09
CA LEU A 73 9.90 -2.31 9.28
C LEU A 73 9.95 -2.94 10.68
N PRO A 74 10.45 -4.19 10.81
CA PRO A 74 10.70 -4.75 12.12
C PRO A 74 11.64 -3.81 12.87
N LYS A 75 11.30 -3.48 14.12
CA LYS A 75 12.21 -2.74 14.99
C LYS A 75 13.50 -3.54 15.02
N SER A 76 14.59 -3.00 14.46
CA SER A 76 15.87 -3.69 14.41
C SER A 76 16.17 -4.22 15.81
N GLY A 77 16.03 -5.53 15.98
CA GLY A 77 16.56 -6.23 17.12
C GLY A 77 18.06 -5.99 17.04
N ARG A 78 18.62 -5.30 18.04
CA ARG A 78 20.05 -5.44 18.31
C ARG A 78 20.29 -6.93 18.48
N ILE A 79 21.00 -7.51 17.51
CA ILE A 79 21.66 -8.81 17.63
C ILE A 79 22.91 -8.59 18.50
#